data_AF-A0A959USU7-F1
#
_entry.id   AF-A0A959USU7-F1
#
_cell.length_a   1.000
_cell.length_b   1.000
_cell.length_c   1.000
_cell.angle_alpha   90.00
_cell.angle_beta   90.00
_cell.angle_gamma   90.00
#
_symmetry.space_group_name_H-M   'P 1'
#
loop_
_entity.id
_entity.type
_entity.pdbx_description
1 polymer ?
#
loop_
_entity_poly.entity_id
_entity_poly.type
_entity_poly.pdbx_seq_one_letter_code
_entity_poly.pdbx_strand_id
1 'polypeptide(L)'
;GKVWDIYSDVPGGTAPYSYTFVNDQCGTYNSEGDCYNREHTFPSDWFNDAFPMYTDLFQVMPTDGFVNNKRGNLPYGLVGAVDWTSQNGTRTGMANVQGYSGTVCEPIDAFKGDVARNYFYMLTRYKDEAVSWNSDMLANGDLSNWAEYLLLQWHQNDPVDTKEQARNNAVFALQGNRNPYIDHPEWVASVWGATASIPDHQPGGGPVLRGDVLSYPLGGIPSGPVRVLDMLGRPVWASPWSGAELRMPDLPGGTYLVWHGPYTLRFTR
;
A
#
# COMPACT_ATOMS: atom_id res chain seq x y z
N GLY A 1 -26.88 7.33 -7.44
CA GLY A 1 -26.21 6.29 -6.63
C GLY A 1 -25.82 6.87 -5.29
N LYS A 2 -25.52 6.01 -4.31
CA LYS A 2 -24.91 6.46 -3.04
C LYS A 2 -23.42 6.69 -3.23
N VAL A 3 -22.86 7.61 -2.46
CA VAL A 3 -21.41 7.85 -2.41
C VAL A 3 -20.80 6.76 -1.55
N TRP A 4 -19.68 6.23 -2.05
CA TRP A 4 -18.82 5.37 -1.28
C TRP A 4 -17.64 6.19 -0.76
N ASP A 5 -17.41 6.14 0.54
CA ASP A 5 -16.51 7.03 1.28
C ASP A 5 -15.66 6.21 2.26
N ILE A 6 -14.33 6.30 2.14
CA ILE A 6 -13.37 5.61 3.04
C ILE A 6 -13.51 6.02 4.52
N TYR A 7 -14.12 7.16 4.81
CA TYR A 7 -14.27 7.73 6.14
C TYR A 7 -15.64 7.49 6.78
N SER A 8 -16.61 6.97 6.02
CA SER A 8 -17.90 6.56 6.55
C SER A 8 -18.14 5.06 6.38
N ASP A 9 -17.49 4.39 5.43
CA ASP A 9 -17.73 2.98 5.18
C ASP A 9 -17.21 2.11 6.32
N VAL A 10 -17.98 1.07 6.64
CA VAL A 10 -17.68 0.06 7.66
C VAL A 10 -17.94 -1.29 7.00
N PRO A 11 -16.93 -1.92 6.36
CA PRO A 11 -17.13 -3.16 5.62
C PRO A 11 -17.75 -4.27 6.49
N GLY A 12 -18.85 -4.85 6.01
CA GLY A 12 -19.63 -5.86 6.75
C GLY A 12 -20.51 -5.29 7.88
N GLY A 13 -20.48 -3.97 8.10
CA GLY A 13 -21.27 -3.25 9.10
C GLY A 13 -22.25 -2.27 8.49
N THR A 14 -22.83 -1.42 9.34
CA THR A 14 -23.68 -0.30 8.93
C THR A 14 -22.87 0.99 9.05
N ALA A 15 -22.70 1.70 7.93
CA ALA A 15 -22.08 3.02 7.93
C ALA A 15 -22.88 3.99 8.83
N PRO A 16 -22.22 4.84 9.64
CA PRO A 16 -22.89 5.80 10.50
C PRO A 16 -23.70 6.85 9.69
N TYR A 17 -23.29 7.13 8.47
CA TYR A 17 -23.98 8.00 7.51
C TYR A 17 -23.67 7.57 6.08
N SER A 18 -24.48 8.06 5.12
CA SER A 18 -24.26 7.82 3.70
C SER A 18 -24.75 9.00 2.87
N TYR A 19 -24.05 9.29 1.78
CA TYR A 19 -24.36 10.43 0.93
C TYR A 19 -24.98 10.01 -0.39
N THR A 20 -25.70 10.93 -1.02
CA THR A 20 -26.25 10.84 -2.36
C THR A 20 -25.46 11.74 -3.27
N PHE A 21 -24.89 11.18 -4.34
CA PHE A 21 -24.15 11.97 -5.33
C PHE A 21 -24.98 13.16 -5.82
N VAL A 22 -24.31 14.29 -6.07
CA VAL A 22 -24.87 15.58 -6.50
C VAL A 22 -25.62 16.33 -5.39
N ASN A 23 -26.41 15.65 -4.58
CA ASN A 23 -27.27 16.30 -3.58
C ASN A 23 -26.50 16.70 -2.31
N ASP A 24 -25.64 15.80 -1.83
CA ASP A 24 -24.98 15.95 -0.53
C ASP A 24 -23.52 16.40 -0.68
N GLN A 25 -23.19 17.08 -1.78
CA GLN A 25 -21.85 17.62 -2.03
C GLN A 25 -21.77 19.06 -1.52
N CYS A 26 -20.75 19.38 -0.72
CA CYS A 26 -20.56 20.75 -0.26
C CYS A 26 -19.08 21.09 0.01
N GLY A 27 -18.82 22.36 0.36
CA GLY A 27 -17.49 22.86 0.72
C GLY A 27 -17.41 23.42 2.14
N THR A 28 -18.43 23.23 2.97
CA THR A 28 -18.47 23.74 4.34
C THR A 28 -19.19 22.76 5.25
N TYR A 29 -18.52 22.30 6.28
CA TYR A 29 -18.95 21.25 7.19
C TYR A 29 -18.49 21.60 8.61
N ASN A 30 -19.33 21.28 9.61
CA ASN A 30 -19.07 21.50 11.04
C ASN A 30 -18.97 20.19 11.81
N SER A 31 -19.48 19.10 11.24
CA SER A 31 -19.45 17.75 11.80
C SER A 31 -19.32 16.68 10.71
N GLU A 32 -18.93 15.47 11.11
CA GLU A 32 -19.09 14.27 10.29
C GLU A 32 -20.56 14.06 9.90
N GLY A 33 -20.81 13.58 8.68
CA GLY A 33 -22.15 13.33 8.17
C GLY A 33 -22.82 14.54 7.51
N ASP A 34 -22.17 15.72 7.52
CA ASP A 34 -22.76 16.94 6.94
C ASP A 34 -22.85 16.86 5.41
N CYS A 35 -21.74 16.51 4.75
CA CYS A 35 -21.64 16.42 3.31
C CYS A 35 -20.34 15.73 2.89
N TYR A 36 -20.28 15.29 1.63
CA TYR A 36 -19.03 14.81 1.04
C TYR A 36 -18.32 15.91 0.22
N ASN A 37 -17.00 15.82 0.13
CA ASN A 37 -16.17 16.61 -0.77
C ASN A 37 -15.21 15.69 -1.56
N ARG A 38 -14.20 16.28 -2.22
CA ARG A 38 -13.14 15.54 -2.93
C ARG A 38 -11.90 15.50 -2.04
N GLU A 39 -11.44 14.31 -1.73
CA GLU A 39 -10.19 14.05 -1.04
C GLU A 39 -9.09 13.68 -2.04
N HIS A 40 -7.92 14.27 -1.82
CA HIS A 40 -6.69 13.89 -2.51
C HIS A 40 -5.91 12.97 -1.58
N THR A 41 -6.10 11.65 -1.70
CA THR A 41 -5.44 10.71 -0.78
C THR A 41 -3.93 10.81 -0.83
N PHE A 42 -3.38 11.22 -1.97
CA PHE A 42 -2.03 11.78 -2.05
C PHE A 42 -2.16 13.31 -2.05
N PRO A 43 -1.90 14.01 -0.93
CA PRO A 43 -2.27 15.42 -0.78
C PRO A 43 -1.77 16.29 -1.92
N SER A 44 -2.66 17.12 -2.46
CA SER A 44 -2.30 17.98 -3.59
C SER A 44 -1.25 19.03 -3.24
N ASP A 45 -1.24 19.47 -1.98
CA ASP A 45 -0.19 20.31 -1.40
C ASP A 45 1.22 19.73 -1.61
N TRP A 46 1.37 18.40 -1.59
CA TRP A 46 2.69 17.76 -1.72
C TRP A 46 3.29 17.96 -3.11
N PHE A 47 2.45 18.24 -4.11
CA PHE A 47 2.85 18.51 -5.49
C PHE A 47 2.35 19.89 -5.99
N ASN A 48 2.04 20.82 -5.07
CA ASN A 48 1.61 22.19 -5.35
C ASN A 48 0.41 22.30 -6.32
N ASP A 49 -0.59 21.44 -6.13
CA ASP A 49 -1.80 21.39 -6.97
C ASP A 49 -1.53 21.22 -8.48
N ALA A 50 -0.34 20.73 -8.84
CA ALA A 50 0.07 20.62 -10.23
C ALA A 50 -0.76 19.60 -11.02
N PHE A 51 -1.02 19.95 -12.28
CA PHE A 51 -1.63 19.07 -13.25
C PHE A 51 -0.56 18.21 -13.95
N PRO A 52 -0.88 16.97 -14.37
CA PRO A 52 -2.21 16.34 -14.35
C PRO A 52 -2.59 15.65 -13.01
N MET A 53 -1.67 15.57 -12.05
CA MET A 53 -1.84 14.84 -10.79
C MET A 53 -3.07 15.28 -9.99
N TYR A 54 -3.35 16.58 -9.98
CA TYR A 54 -4.50 17.17 -9.27
C TYR A 54 -5.85 16.55 -9.67
N THR A 55 -5.98 16.11 -10.92
CA THR A 55 -7.21 15.53 -11.48
C THR A 55 -7.17 14.02 -11.62
N ASP A 56 -6.11 13.36 -11.16
CA ASP A 56 -5.97 11.91 -11.31
C ASP A 56 -6.99 11.16 -10.46
N LEU A 57 -7.91 10.47 -11.11
CA LEU A 57 -9.01 9.76 -10.46
C LEU A 57 -8.54 8.58 -9.60
N PHE A 58 -7.29 8.12 -9.70
CA PHE A 58 -6.79 7.10 -8.78
C PHE A 58 -6.53 7.62 -7.38
N GLN A 59 -6.26 8.92 -7.21
CA GLN A 59 -6.02 9.52 -5.89
C GLN A 59 -7.14 10.48 -5.43
N VAL A 60 -7.99 10.94 -6.36
CA VAL A 60 -9.18 11.74 -6.05
C VAL A 60 -10.37 10.86 -5.66
N MET A 61 -10.74 10.84 -4.38
CA MET A 61 -11.87 10.06 -3.86
C MET A 61 -12.96 10.96 -3.27
N PRO A 62 -14.25 10.63 -3.40
CA PRO A 62 -15.29 11.33 -2.66
C PRO A 62 -15.29 10.87 -1.20
N THR A 63 -15.23 11.80 -0.26
CA THR A 63 -15.18 11.46 1.18
C THR A 63 -15.95 12.44 2.04
N ASP A 64 -16.26 12.06 3.28
CA ASP A 64 -16.76 12.98 4.31
C ASP A 64 -15.86 14.22 4.40
N GLY A 65 -16.46 15.40 4.29
CA GLY A 65 -15.72 16.65 4.26
C GLY A 65 -15.04 16.98 5.58
N PHE A 66 -15.65 16.63 6.72
CA PHE A 66 -15.10 16.89 8.04
C PHE A 66 -13.92 15.96 8.33
N VAL A 67 -14.04 14.67 8.03
CA VAL A 67 -12.91 13.73 8.19
C VAL A 67 -11.77 14.07 7.24
N ASN A 68 -12.07 14.44 5.98
CA ASN A 68 -11.07 14.97 5.05
C ASN A 68 -10.35 16.18 5.67
N ASN A 69 -11.08 17.16 6.23
CA ASN A 69 -10.43 18.31 6.88
C ASN A 69 -9.58 17.95 8.09
N LYS A 70 -9.99 16.94 8.89
CA LYS A 70 -9.17 16.42 9.99
C LYS A 70 -7.89 15.77 9.49
N ARG A 71 -7.96 15.07 8.35
CA ARG A 71 -6.78 14.51 7.70
C ARG A 71 -5.88 15.61 7.14
N GLY A 72 -6.43 16.60 6.45
CA GLY A 72 -5.68 17.70 5.83
C GLY A 72 -4.60 17.19 4.88
N ASN A 73 -3.34 17.54 5.16
CA ASN A 73 -2.17 17.04 4.43
C ASN A 73 -1.32 16.06 5.25
N LEU A 74 -1.88 15.53 6.35
CA LEU A 74 -1.17 14.58 7.21
C LEU A 74 -0.79 13.33 6.41
N PRO A 75 0.44 12.84 6.58
CA PRO A 75 0.83 11.57 6.01
C PRO A 75 -0.02 10.43 6.60
N TYR A 76 -0.25 9.39 5.80
CA TYR A 76 -0.86 8.19 6.33
C TYR A 76 0.17 7.41 7.17
N GLY A 77 -0.25 6.89 8.32
CA GLY A 77 0.61 6.25 9.30
C GLY A 77 -0.17 5.48 10.36
N LEU A 78 0.52 4.70 11.18
CA LEU A 78 -0.10 4.10 12.38
C LEU A 78 -0.15 5.14 13.50
N VAL A 79 -1.31 5.34 14.11
CA VAL A 79 -1.48 6.25 15.25
C VAL A 79 -1.15 5.53 16.55
N GLY A 80 -0.18 6.05 17.30
CA GLY A 80 0.19 5.58 18.63
C GLY A 80 -0.60 6.26 19.73
N ALA A 81 -0.54 7.59 19.76
CA ALA A 81 -1.32 8.42 20.67
C ALA A 81 -2.39 9.15 19.86
N VAL A 82 -3.65 8.86 20.16
CA VAL A 82 -4.81 9.36 19.41
C VAL A 82 -5.16 10.77 19.86
N ASP A 83 -5.26 11.68 18.89
CA ASP A 83 -5.79 13.04 19.11
C ASP A 83 -7.29 13.11 18.76
N TRP A 84 -7.70 12.39 17.71
CA TRP A 84 -9.07 12.37 17.24
C TRP A 84 -9.41 11.04 16.55
N THR A 85 -10.67 10.62 16.65
CA THR A 85 -11.22 9.41 16.02
C THR A 85 -12.55 9.76 15.36
N SER A 86 -12.69 9.39 14.11
CA SER A 86 -13.94 9.49 13.33
C SER A 86 -14.97 8.44 13.75
N GLN A 87 -16.22 8.57 13.28
CA GLN A 87 -17.27 7.60 13.56
C GLN A 87 -17.01 6.22 12.92
N ASN A 88 -16.29 6.14 11.80
CA ASN A 88 -15.93 4.85 11.20
C ASN A 88 -14.68 4.22 11.84
N GLY A 89 -13.91 4.98 12.62
CA GLY A 89 -12.70 4.51 13.28
C GLY A 89 -11.39 4.96 12.63
N THR A 90 -11.43 5.76 11.57
CA THR A 90 -10.26 6.52 11.10
C THR A 90 -9.75 7.44 12.21
N ARG A 91 -8.43 7.51 12.42
CA ARG A 91 -7.81 8.26 13.52
C ARG A 91 -6.80 9.28 13.00
N THR A 92 -6.58 10.33 13.77
CA THR A 92 -5.39 11.19 13.66
C THR A 92 -4.67 11.24 14.99
N GLY A 93 -3.34 11.37 14.95
CA GLY A 93 -2.55 11.51 16.17
C GLY A 93 -1.07 11.29 15.95
N MET A 94 -0.30 11.26 17.03
CA MET A 94 1.16 11.04 16.97
C MET A 94 1.47 9.64 16.45
N ALA A 95 2.40 9.57 15.50
CA ALA A 95 2.79 8.34 14.83
C ALA A 95 3.40 7.30 15.78
N ASN A 96 3.08 6.04 15.52
CA ASN A 96 3.75 4.85 16.06
C ASN A 96 4.33 4.03 14.91
N VAL A 97 5.25 4.65 14.17
CA VAL A 97 5.96 4.02 13.05
C VAL A 97 7.45 4.25 13.27
N GLN A 98 8.25 3.21 13.14
CA GLN A 98 9.70 3.35 13.25
C GLN A 98 10.23 4.23 12.11
N GLY A 99 10.99 5.26 12.45
CA GLY A 99 11.59 6.19 11.47
C GLY A 99 10.75 7.44 11.20
N TYR A 100 9.59 7.61 11.84
CA TYR A 100 8.79 8.84 11.76
C TYR A 100 8.12 9.16 13.11
N SER A 101 8.04 10.44 13.47
CA SER A 101 7.51 10.87 14.78
C SER A 101 6.59 12.10 14.70
N GLY A 102 6.04 12.41 13.52
CA GLY A 102 5.06 13.48 13.36
C GLY A 102 3.62 13.00 13.59
N THR A 103 2.65 13.87 13.27
CA THR A 103 1.23 13.53 13.29
C THR A 103 0.85 12.82 12.00
N VAL A 104 0.05 11.76 12.11
CA VAL A 104 -0.42 10.93 10.98
C VAL A 104 -1.93 10.78 11.01
N CYS A 105 -2.49 10.38 9.86
CA CYS A 105 -3.82 9.83 9.76
C CYS A 105 -3.76 8.30 9.57
N GLU A 106 -4.57 7.54 10.30
CA GLU A 106 -4.69 6.10 10.14
C GLU A 106 -6.13 5.76 9.71
N PRO A 107 -6.36 5.32 8.46
CA PRO A 107 -7.65 4.78 8.05
C PRO A 107 -7.90 3.43 8.72
N ILE A 108 -9.16 2.96 8.70
CA ILE A 108 -9.48 1.61 9.17
C ILE A 108 -8.79 0.55 8.32
N ASP A 109 -8.62 -0.65 8.89
CA ASP A 109 -7.81 -1.71 8.29
C ASP A 109 -8.24 -2.10 6.86
N ALA A 110 -9.54 -2.03 6.57
CA ALA A 110 -10.10 -2.39 5.27
C ALA A 110 -9.86 -1.37 4.14
N PHE A 111 -9.18 -0.24 4.41
CA PHE A 111 -8.78 0.74 3.38
C PHE A 111 -7.28 0.98 3.33
N LYS A 112 -6.50 0.29 4.16
CA LYS A 112 -5.06 0.46 4.22
C LYS A 112 -4.40 0.02 2.91
N GLY A 113 -4.89 -1.06 2.31
CA GLY A 113 -4.45 -1.59 1.03
C GLY A 113 -4.79 -0.67 -0.14
N ASP A 114 -6.01 -0.12 -0.17
CA ASP A 114 -6.47 0.84 -1.17
C ASP A 114 -5.52 2.05 -1.21
N VAL A 115 -5.24 2.62 -0.04
CA VAL A 115 -4.30 3.75 0.11
C VAL A 115 -2.91 3.36 -0.36
N ALA A 116 -2.41 2.19 0.03
CA ALA A 116 -1.08 1.71 -0.38
C ALA A 116 -0.93 1.62 -1.90
N ARG A 117 -1.90 0.98 -2.58
CA ARG A 117 -1.88 0.82 -4.04
C ARG A 117 -2.02 2.15 -4.78
N ASN A 118 -2.72 3.14 -4.22
CA ASN A 118 -2.78 4.49 -4.80
C ASN A 118 -1.43 5.21 -4.67
N TYR A 119 -0.71 5.06 -3.55
CA TYR A 119 0.62 5.66 -3.37
C TYR A 119 1.65 5.05 -4.31
N PHE A 120 1.70 3.72 -4.42
CA PHE A 120 2.56 3.03 -5.37
C PHE A 120 2.28 3.47 -6.81
N TYR A 121 1.00 3.60 -7.17
CA TYR A 121 0.60 4.13 -8.47
C TYR A 121 1.10 5.54 -8.70
N MET A 122 0.89 6.47 -7.76
CA MET A 122 1.28 7.87 -7.91
C MET A 122 2.78 8.02 -8.19
N LEU A 123 3.63 7.33 -7.44
CA LEU A 123 5.08 7.41 -7.64
C LEU A 123 5.59 6.62 -8.84
N THR A 124 4.83 5.63 -9.31
CA THR A 124 5.15 4.92 -10.56
C THR A 124 4.76 5.75 -11.77
N ARG A 125 3.57 6.35 -11.74
CA ARG A 125 3.01 7.10 -12.86
C ARG A 125 3.72 8.43 -13.07
N TYR A 126 4.11 9.08 -11.98
CA TYR A 126 4.66 10.44 -11.97
C TYR A 126 6.09 10.46 -11.40
N LYS A 127 6.87 9.42 -11.69
CA LYS A 127 8.21 9.23 -11.12
C LYS A 127 9.14 10.42 -11.42
N ASP A 128 9.05 10.98 -12.62
CA ASP A 128 9.89 12.08 -13.06
C ASP A 128 9.49 13.40 -12.38
N GLU A 129 8.21 13.61 -12.10
CA GLU A 129 7.68 14.77 -11.39
C GLU A 129 7.92 14.70 -9.87
N ALA A 130 7.91 13.48 -9.32
CA ALA A 130 7.99 13.22 -7.89
C ALA A 130 9.24 13.81 -7.22
N VAL A 131 10.32 14.00 -7.98
CA VAL A 131 11.57 14.63 -7.50
C VAL A 131 11.37 16.04 -6.91
N SER A 132 10.29 16.72 -7.31
CA SER A 132 9.94 18.06 -6.84
C SER A 132 8.90 18.10 -5.71
N TRP A 133 8.39 16.93 -5.31
CA TRP A 133 7.32 16.84 -4.32
C TRP A 133 7.88 16.89 -2.90
N ASN A 134 7.08 17.41 -1.97
CA ASN A 134 7.50 17.61 -0.59
C ASN A 134 6.51 16.99 0.41
N SER A 135 6.96 15.97 1.14
CA SER A 135 6.20 15.28 2.17
C SER A 135 7.13 14.43 3.03
N ASP A 136 6.74 14.21 4.29
CA ASP A 136 7.46 13.30 5.20
C ASP A 136 7.43 11.83 4.74
N MET A 137 6.47 11.47 3.89
CA MET A 137 6.41 10.13 3.27
C MET A 137 7.34 9.99 2.08
N LEU A 138 7.99 11.07 1.63
CA LEU A 138 8.81 11.08 0.43
C LEU A 138 10.27 11.35 0.75
N ALA A 139 11.16 10.78 -0.06
CA ALA A 139 12.59 11.04 -0.04
C ALA A 139 13.13 10.98 -1.47
N ASN A 140 13.67 12.10 -1.98
CA ASN A 140 14.32 12.19 -3.29
C ASN A 140 13.48 11.68 -4.48
N GLY A 141 12.20 12.06 -4.53
CA GLY A 141 11.29 11.61 -5.60
C GLY A 141 10.88 10.14 -5.49
N ASP A 142 10.99 9.57 -4.31
CA ASP A 142 10.54 8.23 -3.98
C ASP A 142 9.88 8.19 -2.59
N LEU A 143 9.42 7.02 -2.16
CA LEU A 143 9.01 6.81 -0.77
C LEU A 143 10.20 6.91 0.17
N SER A 144 9.96 7.47 1.36
CA SER A 144 10.88 7.32 2.47
C SER A 144 10.84 5.88 3.00
N ASN A 145 11.93 5.39 3.59
CA ASN A 145 12.03 3.99 4.05
C ASN A 145 10.89 3.58 4.99
N TRP A 146 10.45 4.49 5.87
CA TRP A 146 9.37 4.20 6.82
C TRP A 146 8.02 4.09 6.10
N ALA A 147 7.78 4.94 5.10
CA ALA A 147 6.55 4.97 4.33
C ALA A 147 6.47 3.75 3.40
N GLU A 148 7.57 3.39 2.72
CA GLU A 148 7.64 2.18 1.90
C GLU A 148 7.33 0.92 2.75
N TYR A 149 8.01 0.77 3.89
CA TYR A 149 7.76 -0.35 4.79
C TYR A 149 6.29 -0.40 5.24
N LEU A 150 5.71 0.73 5.62
CA LEU A 150 4.32 0.82 6.03
C LEU A 150 3.36 0.42 4.91
N LEU A 151 3.53 0.97 3.71
CA LEU A 151 2.61 0.73 2.58
C LEU A 151 2.72 -0.70 2.06
N LEU A 152 3.91 -1.33 2.11
CA LEU A 152 4.07 -2.75 1.82
C LEU A 152 3.29 -3.63 2.81
N GLN A 153 3.34 -3.30 4.11
CA GLN A 153 2.55 -4.01 5.14
C GLN A 153 1.05 -3.87 4.87
N TRP A 154 0.61 -2.66 4.60
CA TRP A 154 -0.80 -2.35 4.36
C TRP A 154 -1.31 -3.08 3.12
N HIS A 155 -0.56 -3.04 2.02
CA HIS A 155 -0.87 -3.81 0.81
C HIS A 155 -0.98 -5.31 1.07
N GLN A 156 -0.10 -5.89 1.89
CA GLN A 156 -0.11 -7.32 2.19
C GLN A 156 -1.29 -7.73 3.09
N ASN A 157 -1.62 -6.89 4.07
CA ASN A 157 -2.64 -7.20 5.06
C ASN A 157 -4.07 -6.89 4.58
N ASP A 158 -4.22 -6.03 3.57
CA ASP A 158 -5.48 -5.64 2.96
C ASP A 158 -5.43 -5.89 1.43
N PRO A 159 -5.72 -7.13 0.99
CA PRO A 159 -5.67 -7.52 -0.42
C PRO A 159 -6.68 -6.77 -1.29
N VAL A 160 -6.43 -6.76 -2.61
CA VAL A 160 -7.35 -6.11 -3.56
C VAL A 160 -8.75 -6.70 -3.45
N ASP A 161 -9.75 -5.83 -3.28
CA ASP A 161 -11.14 -6.23 -3.20
C ASP A 161 -11.93 -5.96 -4.50
N THR A 162 -13.18 -6.43 -4.54
CA THR A 162 -14.07 -6.22 -5.70
C THR A 162 -14.41 -4.75 -5.93
N LYS A 163 -14.36 -3.92 -4.90
CA LYS A 163 -14.69 -2.50 -4.98
C LYS A 163 -13.57 -1.74 -5.68
N GLU A 164 -12.33 -2.01 -5.32
CA GLU A 164 -11.15 -1.48 -6.00
C GLU A 164 -11.11 -1.90 -7.47
N GLN A 165 -11.40 -3.16 -7.77
CA GLN A 165 -11.48 -3.63 -9.16
C GLN A 165 -12.58 -2.88 -9.94
N ALA A 166 -13.76 -2.70 -9.33
CA ALA A 166 -14.85 -1.95 -9.94
C ALA A 166 -14.47 -0.47 -10.17
N ARG A 167 -13.81 0.15 -9.18
CA ARG A 167 -13.29 1.51 -9.30
C ARG A 167 -12.23 1.62 -10.39
N ASN A 168 -11.27 0.70 -10.45
CA ASN A 168 -10.21 0.68 -11.46
C ASN A 168 -10.80 0.58 -12.88
N ASN A 169 -11.82 -0.27 -13.08
CA ASN A 169 -12.57 -0.35 -14.33
C ASN A 169 -13.30 0.96 -14.68
N ALA A 170 -13.97 1.59 -13.71
CA ALA A 170 -14.69 2.84 -13.92
C ALA A 170 -13.75 4.02 -14.23
N VAL A 171 -12.62 4.10 -13.52
CA VAL A 171 -11.59 5.10 -13.78
C VAL A 171 -10.97 4.88 -15.16
N PHE A 172 -10.65 3.64 -15.54
CA PHE A 172 -10.12 3.33 -16.86
C PHE A 172 -11.04 3.83 -17.98
N ALA A 173 -12.36 3.64 -17.84
CA ALA A 173 -13.32 4.10 -18.82
C ALA A 173 -13.38 5.64 -18.99
N LEU A 174 -12.94 6.40 -17.97
CA LEU A 174 -12.95 7.87 -17.97
C LEU A 174 -11.58 8.48 -18.29
N GLN A 175 -10.52 7.96 -17.66
CA GLN A 175 -9.16 8.52 -17.70
C GLN A 175 -8.26 7.83 -18.74
N GLY A 176 -8.62 6.61 -19.18
CA GLY A 176 -7.90 5.87 -20.21
C GLY A 176 -6.64 5.13 -19.71
N ASN A 177 -6.35 5.14 -18.42
CA ASN A 177 -5.27 4.39 -17.80
C ASN A 177 -5.74 3.61 -16.57
N ARG A 178 -4.94 2.63 -16.14
CA ARG A 178 -5.25 1.71 -15.03
C ARG A 178 -4.25 1.89 -13.90
N ASN A 179 -4.67 1.61 -12.66
CA ASN A 179 -3.75 1.36 -11.57
C ASN A 179 -3.26 -0.09 -11.70
N PRO A 180 -1.99 -0.32 -12.10
CA PRO A 180 -1.50 -1.66 -12.36
C PRO A 180 -1.41 -2.50 -11.08
N TYR A 181 -1.30 -1.87 -9.90
CA TYR A 181 -1.22 -2.56 -8.61
C TYR A 181 -2.58 -3.06 -8.11
N ILE A 182 -3.68 -2.63 -8.74
CA ILE A 182 -5.01 -3.21 -8.51
C ILE A 182 -5.24 -4.38 -9.46
N ASP A 183 -4.84 -4.28 -10.73
CA ASP A 183 -4.96 -5.39 -11.68
C ASP A 183 -3.98 -6.53 -11.40
N HIS A 184 -2.77 -6.19 -10.95
CA HIS A 184 -1.65 -7.07 -10.68
C HIS A 184 -1.01 -6.73 -9.32
N PRO A 185 -1.66 -7.07 -8.19
CA PRO A 185 -1.13 -6.77 -6.86
C PRO A 185 0.27 -7.35 -6.61
N GLU A 186 0.61 -8.48 -7.25
CA GLU A 186 1.93 -9.10 -7.20
C GLU A 186 3.06 -8.20 -7.73
N TRP A 187 2.76 -7.18 -8.53
CA TRP A 187 3.76 -6.23 -9.03
C TRP A 187 4.24 -5.27 -7.96
N VAL A 188 3.49 -5.06 -6.86
CA VAL A 188 3.98 -4.27 -5.72
C VAL A 188 5.28 -4.87 -5.21
N ALA A 189 5.31 -6.18 -4.98
CA ALA A 189 6.51 -6.87 -4.54
C ALA A 189 7.65 -6.80 -5.56
N SER A 190 7.31 -6.75 -6.84
CA SER A 190 8.29 -6.73 -7.93
C SER A 190 8.98 -5.38 -8.10
N VAL A 191 8.27 -4.28 -7.84
CA VAL A 191 8.72 -2.90 -8.04
C VAL A 191 9.18 -2.23 -6.74
N TRP A 192 8.51 -2.53 -5.64
CA TRP A 192 8.64 -1.82 -4.34
C TRP A 192 9.16 -2.70 -3.21
N GLY A 193 9.28 -4.01 -3.42
CA GLY A 193 9.81 -4.90 -2.40
C GLY A 193 11.27 -4.61 -2.07
N ALA A 194 11.78 -5.14 -0.95
CA ALA A 194 13.17 -5.01 -0.52
C ALA A 194 14.24 -5.52 -1.55
N THR A 195 13.81 -6.06 -2.69
CA THR A 195 14.65 -6.46 -3.83
C THR A 195 14.76 -5.44 -4.96
N ALA A 196 14.00 -4.34 -4.97
CA ALA A 196 14.11 -3.31 -6.01
C ALA A 196 15.53 -2.70 -6.11
N SER A 197 16.30 -2.80 -5.02
CA SER A 197 17.66 -2.27 -4.88
C SER A 197 18.76 -3.34 -4.70
N ILE A 198 18.41 -4.63 -4.72
CA ILE A 198 19.37 -5.74 -4.52
C ILE A 198 19.47 -6.55 -5.82
N PRO A 199 20.67 -6.77 -6.37
CA PRO A 199 20.84 -7.67 -7.51
C PRO A 199 20.30 -9.07 -7.19
N ASP A 200 19.22 -9.47 -7.85
CA ASP A 200 18.64 -10.80 -7.70
C ASP A 200 19.58 -11.84 -8.32
N HIS A 201 20.00 -12.82 -7.52
CA HIS A 201 20.64 -14.01 -8.06
C HIS A 201 19.56 -14.84 -8.76
N GLN A 202 19.68 -15.03 -10.07
CA GLN A 202 18.72 -15.79 -10.89
C GLN A 202 19.15 -17.27 -10.92
N PRO A 203 18.49 -18.18 -10.19
CA PRO A 203 18.73 -19.60 -10.36
C PRO A 203 18.08 -20.08 -11.66
N GLY A 204 18.58 -21.17 -12.24
CA GLY A 204 18.06 -21.73 -13.50
C GLY A 204 16.63 -22.32 -13.44
N GLY A 205 15.79 -21.92 -12.48
CA GLY A 205 14.41 -22.38 -12.30
C GLY A 205 13.70 -21.75 -11.09
N GLY A 206 12.36 -21.76 -11.09
CA GLY A 206 11.52 -21.28 -9.98
C GLY A 206 11.18 -22.33 -8.92
N PRO A 207 10.49 -21.96 -7.82
CA PRO A 207 10.07 -22.92 -6.81
C PRO A 207 8.98 -23.87 -7.35
N VAL A 208 8.98 -25.11 -6.84
CA VAL A 208 8.03 -26.15 -7.20
C VAL A 208 7.42 -26.74 -5.94
N LEU A 209 6.09 -26.73 -5.85
CA LEU A 209 5.37 -27.41 -4.78
C LEU A 209 5.23 -28.90 -5.09
N ARG A 210 5.62 -29.76 -4.15
CA ARG A 210 5.42 -31.22 -4.22
C ARG A 210 4.79 -31.72 -2.92
N GLY A 211 3.46 -31.84 -2.89
CA GLY A 211 2.71 -32.05 -1.65
C GLY A 211 2.83 -30.80 -0.77
N ASP A 212 3.15 -30.97 0.52
CA ASP A 212 3.31 -29.85 1.47
C ASP A 212 4.74 -29.28 1.53
N VAL A 213 5.56 -29.60 0.53
CA VAL A 213 6.98 -29.19 0.49
C VAL A 213 7.21 -28.29 -0.71
N LEU A 214 7.63 -27.06 -0.44
CA LEU A 214 8.12 -26.14 -1.45
C LEU A 214 9.61 -26.39 -1.68
N SER A 215 9.96 -26.71 -2.93
CA SER A 215 11.34 -26.97 -3.35
C SER A 215 11.83 -25.84 -4.24
N TYR A 216 12.93 -25.17 -3.88
CA TYR A 216 13.46 -24.04 -4.66
C TYR A 216 14.94 -24.25 -5.03
N PRO A 217 15.29 -24.40 -6.32
CA PRO A 217 16.68 -24.51 -6.74
C PRO A 217 17.44 -23.20 -6.50
N LEU A 218 18.52 -23.25 -5.73
CA LEU A 218 19.37 -22.09 -5.41
C LEU A 218 20.63 -22.05 -6.31
N GLY A 219 20.58 -22.63 -7.51
CA GLY A 219 21.75 -22.99 -8.32
C GLY A 219 22.92 -21.98 -8.29
N GLY A 220 24.14 -22.46 -8.02
CA GLY A 220 25.35 -21.63 -7.93
C GLY A 220 25.61 -21.00 -6.55
N ILE A 221 24.69 -21.14 -5.59
CA ILE A 221 24.85 -20.61 -4.24
C ILE A 221 25.60 -21.61 -3.34
N PRO A 222 26.69 -21.19 -2.66
CA PRO A 222 27.43 -22.04 -1.72
C PRO A 222 26.59 -22.57 -0.55
N SER A 223 27.03 -23.66 0.06
CA SER A 223 26.43 -24.18 1.29
C SER A 223 26.57 -23.19 2.45
N GLY A 224 25.55 -23.09 3.30
CA GLY A 224 25.59 -22.30 4.54
C GLY A 224 24.20 -21.95 5.05
N PRO A 225 24.06 -21.01 6.01
CA PRO A 225 22.76 -20.66 6.57
C PRO A 225 21.90 -19.90 5.54
N VAL A 226 20.65 -20.32 5.38
CA VAL A 226 19.65 -19.64 4.55
C VAL A 226 18.50 -19.18 5.43
N ARG A 227 17.99 -17.98 5.16
CA ARG A 227 16.75 -17.47 5.74
C ARG A 227 15.76 -17.18 4.61
N VAL A 228 14.51 -17.54 4.82
CA VAL A 228 13.40 -17.08 4.00
C VAL A 228 12.71 -15.99 4.79
N LEU A 229 12.65 -14.80 4.19
CA LEU A 229 12.02 -13.62 4.75
C LEU A 229 10.71 -13.38 4.00
N ASP A 230 9.69 -12.90 4.69
CA ASP A 230 8.58 -12.25 4.01
C ASP A 230 9.02 -10.89 3.42
N MET A 231 8.12 -10.24 2.69
CA MET A 231 8.36 -8.92 2.08
C MET A 231 8.72 -7.82 3.08
N LEU A 232 8.54 -8.09 4.37
CA LEU A 232 8.71 -7.17 5.48
C LEU A 232 10.05 -7.40 6.17
N GLY A 233 10.88 -8.30 5.63
CA GLY A 233 12.16 -8.70 6.20
C GLY A 233 12.02 -9.59 7.44
N ARG A 234 10.81 -10.06 7.78
CA ARG A 234 10.61 -10.97 8.92
C ARG A 234 10.99 -12.38 8.51
N PRO A 235 11.83 -13.09 9.28
CA PRO A 235 12.18 -14.46 8.97
C PRO A 235 10.97 -15.37 9.18
N VAL A 236 10.44 -15.92 8.09
CA VAL A 236 9.35 -16.90 8.12
C VAL A 236 9.87 -18.33 8.18
N TRP A 237 11.10 -18.55 7.74
CA TRP A 237 11.77 -19.85 7.81
C TRP A 237 13.28 -19.71 7.75
N ALA A 238 14.01 -20.67 8.32
CA ALA A 238 15.47 -20.73 8.22
C ALA A 238 15.95 -22.18 8.30
N SER A 239 17.02 -22.49 7.58
CA SER A 239 17.66 -23.79 7.63
C SER A 239 19.13 -23.67 7.21
N PRO A 240 20.01 -24.57 7.67
CA PRO A 240 21.22 -24.85 6.92
C PRO A 240 20.86 -25.32 5.50
N TRP A 241 21.62 -24.83 4.53
CA TRP A 241 21.55 -25.19 3.12
C TRP A 241 22.82 -25.95 2.72
N SER A 242 22.63 -27.12 2.12
CA SER A 242 23.69 -27.90 1.48
C SER A 242 23.04 -28.80 0.44
N GLY A 243 22.89 -28.36 -0.80
CA GLY A 243 22.26 -29.23 -1.80
C GLY A 243 21.95 -28.57 -3.14
N ALA A 244 20.97 -29.14 -3.84
CA ALA A 244 20.48 -28.68 -5.14
C ALA A 244 19.13 -27.94 -5.06
N GLU A 245 18.28 -28.27 -4.09
CA GLU A 245 16.98 -27.60 -3.85
C GLU A 245 16.76 -27.32 -2.37
N LEU A 246 16.44 -26.07 -2.04
CA LEU A 246 16.00 -25.67 -0.71
C LEU A 246 14.61 -26.25 -0.47
N ARG A 247 14.43 -27.00 0.62
CA ARG A 247 13.15 -27.63 0.96
C ARG A 247 12.58 -26.98 2.20
N MET A 248 11.42 -26.33 2.03
CA MET A 248 10.72 -25.65 3.11
C MET A 248 9.26 -26.12 3.16
N PRO A 249 8.57 -25.96 4.30
CA PRO A 249 7.13 -26.17 4.37
C PRO A 249 6.39 -25.33 3.33
N ASP A 250 5.19 -25.75 2.98
CA ASP A 250 4.30 -24.90 2.21
C ASP A 250 4.11 -23.55 2.93
N LEU A 251 4.31 -22.46 2.19
CA LEU A 251 4.16 -21.11 2.70
C LEU A 251 2.81 -20.55 2.21
N PRO A 252 2.19 -19.62 2.95
CA PRO A 252 1.06 -18.86 2.43
C PRO A 252 1.37 -18.24 1.06
N GLY A 253 0.34 -17.98 0.25
CA GLY A 253 0.51 -17.27 -1.02
C GLY A 253 1.17 -15.90 -0.76
N GLY A 254 2.25 -15.61 -1.48
CA GLY A 254 3.04 -14.40 -1.23
C GLY A 254 4.40 -14.40 -1.90
N THR A 255 5.10 -13.27 -1.82
CA THR A 255 6.48 -13.14 -2.29
C THR A 255 7.43 -13.24 -1.10
N TYR A 256 8.55 -13.92 -1.31
CA TYR A 256 9.53 -14.24 -0.29
C TYR A 256 10.95 -13.98 -0.78
N LEU A 257 11.83 -13.64 0.17
CA LEU A 257 13.25 -13.46 -0.07
C LEU A 257 14.05 -14.58 0.56
N VAL A 258 14.82 -15.29 -0.24
CA VAL A 258 15.88 -16.19 0.24
C VAL A 258 17.13 -15.34 0.44
N TRP A 259 17.54 -15.19 1.69
CA TRP A 259 18.75 -14.48 2.07
C TRP A 259 19.86 -15.45 2.48
N HIS A 260 21.01 -15.33 1.83
CA HIS A 260 22.20 -16.15 2.07
C HIS A 260 23.49 -15.35 1.85
N GLY A 261 24.00 -14.72 2.91
CA GLY A 261 25.24 -13.93 2.81
C GLY A 261 25.10 -12.82 1.75
N PRO A 262 25.93 -12.80 0.69
CA PRO A 262 25.83 -11.82 -0.39
C PRO A 262 24.74 -12.16 -1.43
N TYR A 263 24.15 -13.36 -1.37
CA TYR A 263 23.15 -13.81 -2.33
C TYR A 263 21.74 -13.54 -1.78
N THR A 264 20.93 -12.86 -2.60
CA THR A 264 19.50 -12.70 -2.37
C THR A 264 18.75 -13.22 -3.58
N LEU A 265 17.68 -13.99 -3.33
CA LEU A 265 16.79 -14.49 -4.37
C LEU A 265 15.37 -14.20 -3.99
N ARG A 266 14.56 -13.84 -4.98
CA ARG A 266 13.12 -13.73 -4.83
C ARG A 266 12.42 -14.97 -5.34
N PHE A 267 11.33 -15.37 -4.69
CA PHE A 267 10.36 -16.28 -5.28
C PHE A 267 8.94 -15.94 -4.84
N THR A 268 7.97 -16.32 -5.67
CA THR A 268 6.54 -16.22 -5.36
C THR A 268 6.01 -17.63 -5.12
N ARG A 269 5.23 -17.81 -4.05
CA ARG A 269 4.61 -19.07 -3.68
C ARG A 269 3.21 -19.20 -4.27
#